data_AF-A0A1V5L4Z3-F1
#
_entry.id   AF-A0A1V5L4Z3-F1
#
_cell.length_a   1.000
_cell.length_b   1.000
_cell.length_c   1.000
_cell.angle_alpha   90.00
_cell.angle_beta   90.00
_cell.angle_gamma   90.00
#
_symmetry.space_group_name_H-M   'P 1'
#
loop_
_entity.id
_entity.type
_entity.pdbx_description
1 polymer ?
#
loop_
_entity_poly.entity_id
_entity_poly.type
_entity_poly.pdbx_seq_one_letter_code
_entity_poly.pdbx_strand_id
1 'polypeptide(L)'
;MFDHWGRRRAVSLGMGSFLAAQAIMIMAALGGWRGLVYPAFIVFGYGGGHNILAMAHTRAVFPVQVMGRAVTAVNMFGIGGAAALQYGLGLVIGLAPRDAGGAYPPWAYAVAIALTTAMGGTALAWYLVSTGGSGPQGGTRIPSRLV
;
A
#
# COMPACT_ATOMS: atom_id res chain seq x y z
N MET A 1 5.47 14.04 -18.69
CA MET A 1 5.70 12.65 -19.17
C MET A 1 4.69 11.62 -18.61
N PHE A 2 4.01 11.88 -17.48
CA PHE A 2 3.11 10.91 -16.83
C PHE A 2 1.60 11.01 -17.14
N ASP A 3 1.15 11.89 -18.03
CA ASP A 3 -0.30 12.16 -18.20
C ASP A 3 -1.10 11.11 -19.00
N HIS A 4 -0.46 10.15 -19.66
CA HIS A 4 -1.16 9.14 -20.48
C HIS A 4 -1.06 7.71 -19.91
N TRP A 5 -0.18 7.49 -18.92
CA TRP A 5 -0.03 6.18 -18.29
C TRP A 5 -1.11 6.03 -17.22
N GLY A 6 -2.31 5.64 -17.67
CA GLY A 6 -3.55 5.64 -16.89
C GLY A 6 -3.31 5.31 -15.41
N ARG A 7 -3.69 6.25 -14.52
CA ARG A 7 -3.41 6.25 -13.07
C ARG A 7 -3.58 4.88 -12.39
N ARG A 8 -4.56 4.10 -12.88
CA ARG A 8 -4.81 2.72 -12.46
C ARG A 8 -3.60 1.80 -12.63
N ARG A 9 -2.87 1.88 -13.74
CA ARG A 9 -1.66 1.09 -14.02
C ARG A 9 -0.50 1.48 -13.11
N ALA A 10 -0.27 2.78 -12.89
CA ALA A 10 0.80 3.26 -12.02
C ALA A 10 0.60 2.79 -10.56
N VAL A 11 -0.62 2.92 -10.04
CA VAL A 11 -0.96 2.45 -8.68
C VAL A 11 -0.86 0.92 -8.59
N SER A 12 -1.37 0.19 -9.59
CA SER A 12 -1.33 -1.28 -9.59
C SER A 12 0.09 -1.83 -9.70
N LEU A 13 0.96 -1.18 -10.48
CA LEU A 13 2.38 -1.59 -10.61
C LEU A 13 3.16 -1.33 -9.32
N GLY A 14 2.97 -0.16 -8.69
CA GLY A 14 3.64 0.15 -7.42
C GLY A 14 3.18 -0.74 -6.26
N MET A 15 1.88 -1.02 -6.19
CA MET A 15 1.31 -1.89 -5.16
C MET A 15 1.63 -3.37 -5.41
N GLY A 16 1.67 -3.79 -6.68
CA GLY A 16 2.08 -5.13 -7.09
C GLY A 16 3.56 -5.40 -6.81
N SER A 17 4.46 -4.45 -7.11
CA SER A 17 5.89 -4.59 -6.80
C SER A 17 6.15 -4.62 -5.29
N PHE A 18 5.39 -3.84 -4.52
CA PHE A 18 5.44 -3.86 -3.05
C PHE A 18 5.02 -5.22 -2.47
N LEU A 19 3.91 -5.79 -2.93
CA LEU A 19 3.46 -7.12 -2.52
C LEU A 19 4.42 -8.24 -2.94
N ALA A 20 5.00 -8.15 -4.14
CA ALA A 20 6.01 -9.09 -4.61
C ALA A 20 7.27 -9.04 -3.74
N ALA A 21 7.73 -7.85 -3.34
CA ALA A 21 8.86 -7.71 -2.43
C ALA A 21 8.57 -8.34 -1.05
N GLN A 22 7.36 -8.17 -0.52
CA GLN A 22 6.95 -8.81 0.74
C GLN A 22 6.91 -10.34 0.63
N ALA A 23 6.41 -10.89 -0.48
CA ALA A 23 6.44 -12.33 -0.73
C ALA A 23 7.88 -12.88 -0.78
N ILE A 24 8.80 -12.16 -1.43
CA ILE A 24 10.23 -12.53 -1.46
C ILE A 24 10.84 -12.48 -0.05
N MET A 25 10.50 -11.48 0.77
CA MET A 25 10.97 -11.40 2.16
C MET A 25 10.45 -12.56 3.02
N ILE A 26 9.19 -12.97 2.84
CA ILE A 26 8.63 -14.14 3.54
C ILE A 26 9.36 -15.42 3.12
N MET A 27 9.58 -15.63 1.81
CA MET A 27 10.34 -16.78 1.31
C MET A 27 11.78 -16.79 1.80
N ALA A 28 12.44 -15.63 1.85
CA ALA A 28 13.79 -15.50 2.38
C ALA A 28 13.87 -15.79 3.89
N ALA A 29 12.87 -15.33 4.66
CA ALA A 29 12.78 -15.56 6.09
C ALA A 29 12.53 -17.05 6.43
N LEU A 30 11.69 -17.74 5.66
CA LEU A 30 11.37 -19.15 5.88
C LEU A 30 12.41 -20.11 5.28
N GLY A 31 13.02 -19.75 4.15
CA GLY A 31 14.02 -20.56 3.43
C GLY A 31 15.47 -20.36 3.91
N GLY A 32 15.71 -19.44 4.85
CA GLY A 32 17.06 -19.17 5.38
C GLY A 32 17.99 -18.41 4.43
N TRP A 33 17.48 -17.89 3.31
CA TRP A 33 18.25 -17.23 2.27
C TRP A 33 18.50 -15.75 2.61
N ARG A 34 19.38 -15.52 3.59
CA ARG A 34 19.70 -14.18 4.13
C ARG A 34 20.12 -13.16 3.07
N GLY A 35 20.79 -13.59 1.99
CA GLY A 35 21.25 -12.71 0.91
C GLY A 35 20.13 -12.08 0.08
N LEU A 36 18.95 -12.72 -0.01
CA LEU A 36 17.81 -12.23 -0.78
C LEU A 36 17.02 -11.10 -0.08
N VAL A 37 17.27 -10.91 1.22
CA VAL A 37 16.60 -9.88 2.02
C VAL A 37 17.01 -8.48 1.54
N TYR A 38 18.30 -8.25 1.27
CA TYR A 38 18.83 -6.94 0.87
C TYR A 38 18.21 -6.38 -0.43
N PRO A 39 18.19 -7.12 -1.56
CA PRO A 39 17.55 -6.61 -2.78
C PRO A 39 16.02 -6.47 -2.60
N ALA A 40 15.39 -7.33 -1.79
CA ALA A 40 13.96 -7.22 -1.52
C ALA A 40 13.60 -5.92 -0.78
N PHE A 41 14.44 -5.44 0.15
CA PHE A 41 14.26 -4.15 0.81
C PHE A 41 14.33 -2.96 -0.15
N ILE A 42 15.18 -3.03 -1.19
CA ILE A 42 15.27 -1.98 -2.21
C ILE A 42 13.96 -1.89 -3.00
N VAL A 43 13.44 -3.04 -3.46
CA VAL A 43 12.17 -3.11 -4.20
C VAL A 43 11.00 -2.70 -3.31
N PHE A 44 11.02 -3.09 -2.04
CA PHE A 44 10.02 -2.69 -1.04
C PHE A 44 9.99 -1.17 -0.85
N GLY A 45 11.15 -0.53 -0.72
CA GLY A 45 11.26 0.93 -0.59
C GLY A 45 10.74 1.66 -1.82
N TYR A 46 11.06 1.18 -3.02
CA TYR A 46 10.55 1.74 -4.26
C TYR A 46 9.01 1.60 -4.38
N GLY A 47 8.48 0.42 -4.09
CA GLY A 47 7.04 0.15 -4.11
C GLY A 47 6.27 1.01 -3.11
N GLY A 48 6.82 1.23 -1.91
CA GLY A 48 6.18 2.02 -0.86
C GLY A 48 5.83 3.47 -1.24
N GLY A 49 6.49 4.04 -2.26
CA GLY A 49 6.20 5.37 -2.77
C GLY A 49 4.77 5.57 -3.29
N HIS A 50 4.04 4.48 -3.61
CA HIS A 50 2.64 4.54 -4.05
C HIS A 50 1.72 5.21 -3.01
N ASN A 51 2.07 5.13 -1.71
CA ASN A 51 1.24 5.64 -0.62
C ASN A 51 1.10 7.19 -0.69
N ILE A 52 2.19 7.88 -1.02
CA ILE A 52 2.22 9.34 -1.17
C ILE A 52 1.30 9.79 -2.30
N LEU A 53 1.31 9.08 -3.43
CA LEU A 53 0.43 9.36 -4.57
C LEU A 53 -1.05 9.17 -4.22
N ALA A 54 -1.39 8.12 -3.46
CA ALA A 54 -2.76 7.88 -3.01
C ALA A 54 -3.26 8.96 -2.04
N MET A 55 -2.39 9.38 -1.10
CA MET A 55 -2.69 10.43 -0.13
C MET A 55 -2.84 11.81 -0.79
N ALA A 56 -1.98 12.13 -1.76
CA ALA A 56 -2.05 13.38 -2.51
C ALA A 56 -3.35 13.49 -3.32
N HIS A 57 -3.80 12.38 -3.93
CA HIS A 57 -5.04 12.34 -4.70
C HIS A 57 -6.27 12.58 -3.80
N THR A 58 -6.32 11.93 -2.65
CA THR A 58 -7.42 12.08 -1.68
C THR A 58 -7.60 13.54 -1.23
N ARG A 59 -6.50 14.29 -1.07
CA ARG A 59 -6.54 15.72 -0.71
C ARG A 59 -7.13 16.60 -1.82
N ALA A 60 -6.92 16.25 -3.09
CA ALA A 60 -7.37 17.03 -4.23
C ALA A 60 -8.90 16.97 -4.48
N VAL A 61 -9.62 16.07 -3.79
CA VAL A 61 -11.08 15.90 -3.92
C VAL A 61 -11.86 16.92 -3.07
N PHE A 62 -11.21 17.58 -2.11
CA PHE A 62 -11.90 18.47 -1.16
C PHE A 62 -12.04 19.91 -1.68
N PRO A 63 -13.17 20.59 -1.40
CA PRO A 63 -13.34 22.01 -1.68
C PRO A 63 -12.31 22.87 -0.94
N VAL A 64 -11.90 23.99 -1.56
CA VAL A 64 -10.86 24.90 -1.03
C VAL A 64 -11.17 25.38 0.40
N GLN A 65 -12.45 25.59 0.72
CA GLN A 65 -12.95 26.08 2.00
C GLN A 65 -12.68 25.13 3.18
N VAL A 66 -12.50 23.83 2.92
CA VAL A 66 -12.21 22.81 3.95
C VAL A 66 -10.85 22.14 3.74
N MET A 67 -10.07 22.58 2.75
CA MET A 67 -8.80 21.98 2.35
C MET A 67 -7.81 21.85 3.51
N GLY A 68 -7.63 22.90 4.32
CA GLY A 68 -6.73 22.86 5.47
C GLY A 68 -7.10 21.79 6.51
N ARG A 69 -8.41 21.64 6.80
CA ARG A 69 -8.91 20.60 7.71
C ARG A 69 -8.76 19.20 7.11
N ALA A 70 -9.09 19.06 5.83
CA ALA A 70 -8.97 17.79 5.11
C ALA A 70 -7.52 17.30 5.05
N VAL A 71 -6.57 18.19 4.75
CA VAL A 71 -5.13 17.85 4.70
C VAL A 71 -4.63 17.41 6.07
N THR A 72 -4.98 18.11 7.15
CA THR A 72 -4.57 17.71 8.51
C THR A 72 -5.14 16.36 8.90
N ALA A 73 -6.43 16.11 8.63
CA ALA A 73 -7.07 14.83 8.90
C ALA A 73 -6.41 13.68 8.13
N VAL A 74 -6.11 13.87 6.85
CA VAL A 74 -5.40 12.88 6.03
C VAL A 74 -4.00 12.61 6.57
N ASN A 75 -3.24 13.64 6.97
CA ASN A 75 -1.91 13.44 7.57
C ASN A 75 -1.98 12.71 8.92
N MET A 76 -2.88 13.11 9.82
CA MET A 76 -3.05 12.44 11.11
C MET A 76 -3.47 10.98 10.93
N PHE A 77 -4.35 10.70 9.97
CA PHE A 77 -4.73 9.32 9.66
C PHE A 77 -3.56 8.52 9.12
N GLY A 78 -2.74 9.09 8.23
CA GLY A 78 -1.55 8.42 7.69
C GLY A 78 -0.53 8.09 8.77
N ILE A 79 -0.15 9.08 9.58
CA ILE A 79 0.85 8.91 10.65
C ILE A 79 0.30 8.03 11.77
N GLY A 80 -0.92 8.29 12.23
CA GLY A 80 -1.56 7.54 13.30
C GLY A 80 -1.83 6.08 12.92
N GLY A 81 -2.29 5.84 11.69
CA GLY A 81 -2.46 4.48 11.16
C GLY A 81 -1.13 3.74 11.04
N ALA A 82 -0.07 4.40 10.57
CA ALA A 82 1.27 3.81 10.52
C ALA A 82 1.79 3.47 11.93
N ALA A 83 1.61 4.36 12.91
CA ALA A 83 2.01 4.11 14.30
C ALA A 83 1.24 2.93 14.92
N ALA A 84 -0.07 2.86 14.73
CA ALA A 84 -0.90 1.76 15.21
C ALA A 84 -0.50 0.42 14.56
N LEU A 85 -0.23 0.42 13.26
CA LEU A 85 0.26 -0.78 12.55
C LEU A 85 1.64 -1.19 13.05
N GLN A 86 2.58 -0.26 13.18
CA GLN A 86 3.92 -0.54 13.68
C GLN A 86 3.89 -1.15 15.09
N TYR A 87 3.05 -0.58 15.97
CA TYR A 87 2.83 -1.11 17.31
C TYR A 87 2.21 -2.52 17.28
N GLY A 88 1.14 -2.71 16.50
CA GLY A 88 0.46 -3.99 16.37
C GLY A 88 1.36 -5.11 15.82
N LEU A 89 2.18 -4.81 14.82
CA LEU A 89 3.17 -5.77 14.30
C LEU A 89 4.24 -6.10 15.35
N GLY A 90 4.65 -5.13 16.16
CA GLY A 90 5.54 -5.36 17.30
C GLY A 90 4.94 -6.34 18.33
N LEU A 91 3.64 -6.20 18.63
CA LEU A 91 2.94 -7.15 19.50
C LEU A 91 2.89 -8.54 18.88
N VAL A 92 2.57 -8.66 17.59
CA VAL A 92 2.51 -9.94 16.88
C VAL A 92 3.86 -10.66 16.90
N ILE A 93 4.96 -9.94 16.63
CA ILE A 93 6.32 -10.50 16.71
C ILE A 93 6.63 -10.92 18.16
N GLY A 94 6.19 -10.11 19.14
CA GLY A 94 6.36 -10.38 20.56
C GLY A 94 5.66 -11.62 21.10
N LEU A 95 4.67 -12.18 20.38
CA LEU A 95 4.03 -13.44 20.74
C LEU A 95 4.95 -14.66 20.52
N ALA A 96 5.98 -14.53 19.69
CA ALA A 96 6.92 -15.61 19.44
C ALA A 96 7.93 -15.75 20.59
N PRO A 97 8.22 -16.99 21.04
CA PRO A 97 9.26 -17.22 22.03
C PRO A 97 10.61 -16.77 21.47
N ARG A 98 11.36 -16.01 22.27
CA ARG A 98 12.71 -15.56 21.93
C ARG A 98 13.68 -16.73 22.00
N ASP A 99 14.70 -16.72 21.15
CA ASP A 99 15.79 -17.69 21.21
C ASP A 99 16.72 -17.45 22.42
N ALA A 100 17.68 -18.35 22.63
CA ALA A 100 18.65 -18.26 23.71
C ALA A 100 19.54 -16.98 23.64
N GLY A 101 19.60 -16.31 22.49
CA GLY A 101 20.29 -15.03 22.29
C GLY A 101 19.37 -13.81 22.43
N GLY A 102 18.08 -14.00 22.77
CA GLY A 102 17.09 -12.93 22.89
C GLY A 102 16.53 -12.43 21.56
N ALA A 103 16.88 -13.05 20.42
CA ALA A 103 16.35 -12.68 19.11
C ALA A 103 15.02 -13.39 18.83
N TYR A 104 14.18 -12.74 18.02
CA TYR A 104 12.95 -13.36 17.55
C TYR A 104 13.24 -14.30 16.39
N PRO A 105 12.56 -15.46 16.33
CA PRO A 105 12.76 -16.41 15.26
C PRO A 105 12.27 -15.85 13.91
N PRO A 106 12.90 -16.23 12.77
CA PRO A 106 12.56 -15.68 11.45
C PRO A 106 11.08 -15.81 11.05
N TRP A 107 10.39 -16.87 11.51
CA TRP A 107 8.98 -17.07 11.23
C TRP A 107 8.08 -16.00 11.87
N ALA A 108 8.48 -15.38 12.99
CA ALA A 108 7.73 -14.30 13.62
C ALA A 108 7.67 -13.05 12.73
N TYR A 109 8.80 -12.72 12.09
CA TYR A 109 8.86 -11.66 11.09
C TYR A 109 8.06 -12.02 9.84
N ALA A 110 8.11 -13.29 9.40
CA ALA A 110 7.31 -13.76 8.28
C ALA A 110 5.80 -13.59 8.52
N VAL A 111 5.32 -13.86 9.73
CA VAL A 111 3.91 -13.64 10.12
C VAL A 111 3.54 -12.16 10.09
N ALA A 112 4.38 -11.29 10.65
CA ALA A 112 4.15 -9.84 10.62
C ALA A 112 4.11 -9.30 9.17
N ILE A 113 5.04 -9.73 8.32
CA ILE A 113 5.06 -9.34 6.90
C ILE A 113 3.83 -9.91 6.18
N ALA A 114 3.43 -11.15 6.45
CA ALA A 114 2.25 -11.78 5.87
C ALA A 114 0.96 -11.03 6.22
N LEU A 115 0.81 -10.53 7.45
CA LEU A 115 -0.32 -9.69 7.84
C LEU A 115 -0.38 -8.42 6.99
N THR A 116 0.73 -7.70 6.84
CA THR A 116 0.76 -6.50 5.99
C THR A 116 0.54 -6.82 4.51
N THR A 117 0.99 -7.99 4.06
CA THR A 117 0.77 -8.49 2.69
C THR A 117 -0.72 -8.74 2.45
N ALA A 118 -1.40 -9.36 3.40
CA ALA A 118 -2.84 -9.63 3.32
C ALA A 118 -3.67 -8.35 3.31
N MET A 119 -3.33 -7.38 4.17
CA MET A 119 -3.98 -6.06 4.18
C MET A 119 -3.76 -5.32 2.86
N GLY A 120 -2.53 -5.29 2.36
CA GLY A 120 -2.19 -4.68 1.07
C GLY A 120 -2.89 -5.39 -0.10
N GLY A 121 -2.93 -6.72 -0.10
CA GLY A 121 -3.63 -7.51 -1.12
C GLY A 121 -5.13 -7.23 -1.14
N THR A 122 -5.75 -7.14 0.04
CA THR A 122 -7.18 -6.79 0.17
C THR A 122 -7.46 -5.38 -0.35
N ALA A 123 -6.60 -4.42 -0.01
CA ALA A 123 -6.72 -3.05 -0.51
C ALA A 123 -6.55 -2.97 -2.04
N LEU A 124 -5.63 -3.75 -2.62
CA LEU A 124 -5.45 -3.84 -4.06
C LEU A 124 -6.66 -4.47 -4.74
N ALA A 125 -7.19 -5.57 -4.19
CA ALA A 125 -8.41 -6.21 -4.69
C ALA A 125 -9.59 -5.23 -4.68
N TRP A 126 -9.79 -4.49 -3.58
CA TRP A 126 -10.81 -3.45 -3.47
C TRP A 126 -10.62 -2.34 -4.50
N TYR A 127 -9.39 -1.86 -4.68
CA TYR A 127 -9.06 -0.85 -5.69
C TYR A 127 -9.38 -1.34 -7.12
N LEU A 128 -9.04 -2.59 -7.44
CA LEU A 128 -9.29 -3.16 -8.75
C LEU A 128 -10.78 -3.38 -9.03
N VAL A 129 -11.56 -3.77 -8.03
CA VAL A 129 -13.03 -3.92 -8.13
C VAL A 129 -13.71 -2.56 -8.31
N SER A 130 -13.38 -1.58 -7.45
CA SER A 130 -13.96 -0.24 -7.51
C SER A 130 -13.63 0.50 -8.82
N THR A 131 -12.44 0.26 -9.37
CA THR A 131 -12.03 0.83 -10.67
C THR A 131 -12.46 -0.02 -11.88
N GLY A 132 -12.77 -1.30 -11.69
CA GLY A 132 -13.24 -2.21 -12.74
C GLY A 132 -14.73 -2.03 -13.08
N GLY A 133 -15.54 -1.57 -12.12
CA GLY A 133 -16.96 -1.24 -12.34
C GLY A 133 -17.20 0.06 -13.11
N SER A 134 -16.16 0.87 -13.32
CA SER A 134 -16.22 2.02 -14.23
C SER A 134 -16.07 1.55 -15.67
N GLY A 135 -17.09 0.85 -16.18
CA GLY A 135 -17.30 0.71 -17.61
C GLY A 135 -17.31 2.09 -18.27
N PRO A 136 -16.96 2.20 -19.56
CA PRO A 136 -16.92 3.48 -20.26
C PRO A 136 -18.25 4.19 -20.02
N GLN A 137 -18.20 5.33 -19.31
CA GLN A 137 -19.36 6.21 -19.22
C GLN A 137 -19.69 6.56 -20.66
N GLY A 138 -20.75 5.91 -21.15
CA GLY A 138 -21.32 6.16 -22.46
C GLY A 138 -21.46 7.66 -22.60
N GLY A 139 -20.91 8.19 -23.68
CA GLY A 139 -20.92 9.61 -23.95
C GLY A 139 -22.31 10.16 -23.69
N THR A 140 -22.43 11.00 -22.67
CA THR A 140 -23.39 12.08 -22.69
C THR A 140 -22.99 12.93 -23.89
N ARG A 141 -23.47 12.53 -25.07
CA ARG A 141 -23.69 13.42 -26.20
C ARG A 141 -24.46 14.58 -25.58
N ILE A 142 -23.78 15.71 -25.42
CA ILE A 142 -24.47 16.98 -25.24
C ILE A 142 -25.34 17.08 -26.49
N PRO A 143 -26.68 17.03 -26.37
CA PRO A 143 -27.51 17.25 -27.53
C PRO A 143 -27.27 18.68 -27.98
N SER A 144 -26.65 18.83 -29.15
CA SER A 144 -26.71 20.03 -29.95
C SER A 144 -28.18 20.30 -30.28
N ARG A 145 -28.84 21.06 -29.42
CA ARG A 145 -30.05 21.83 -29.73
C ARG A 145 -29.67 23.27 -29.41
N LEU A 146 -29.28 24.01 -30.43
CA LEU A 146 -30.15 24.77 -31.33
C LEU A 146 -30.27 26.20 -30.80
N VAL A 147 -29.79 27.12 -31.65
CA VAL A 147 -29.98 28.59 -31.64
C VAL A 147 -29.04 29.37 -30.74
#